data_AF-A0A8T4QWV1-F1
#
_entry.id   AF-A0A8T4QWV1-F1
#
_cell.length_a   1.000
_cell.length_b   1.000
_cell.length_c   1.000
_cell.angle_alpha   90.00
_cell.angle_beta   90.00
_cell.angle_gamma   90.00
#
_symmetry.space_group_name_H-M   'P 1'
#
loop_
_entity.id
_entity.type
_entity.pdbx_description
1 polymer ?
#
loop_
_entity_poly.entity_id
_entity_poly.type
_entity_poly.pdbx_seq_one_letter_code
_entity_poly.pdbx_strand_id
1 'polypeptide(L)'
;MRKTAFAIVILFSILLGAALASGQSPPIPHGIDGIIYTAEEPSRQVPAGTSFIINNTATGKHIQGKTGQGPLTGRYSVVIDGNDGDLLAIRAWNQLYEATKSVVLEGSMHGINLYLMTESGNSNPVIVSNPNVTATVNIAYYYKVSAQDADGDALTYQLGQAPTGMQIDAQGLVTWVPGQAGSYSVTVEVSDGQGSAQQAFIISVSGKPGSPIAFISVPVTQARVGHPYSYQASATGGEAALAYSLIQSPAGMAIGAVSGLVQWTPSGSGAYNVAIKASDG
;
A
#
# COMPACT_ATOMS: atom_id res chain seq x y z
N MET A 1 70.19 -27.68 60.27
CA MET A 1 70.11 -27.00 61.59
C MET A 1 68.64 -26.79 61.96
N ARG A 2 68.38 -26.35 63.22
CA ARG A 2 67.11 -25.84 63.83
C ARG A 2 66.16 -25.09 62.87
N LYS A 3 64.84 -24.91 63.07
CA LYS A 3 63.73 -25.32 64.02
C LYS A 3 62.43 -24.66 63.43
N THR A 4 61.15 -24.91 63.74
CA THR A 4 60.26 -25.99 64.29
C THR A 4 58.83 -25.54 63.94
N ALA A 5 57.94 -26.35 63.35
CA ALA A 5 57.18 -27.47 63.93
C ALA A 5 56.07 -27.08 64.96
N PHE A 6 54.81 -27.10 64.50
CA PHE A 6 53.53 -27.42 65.17
C PHE A 6 52.56 -27.78 63.98
N ALA A 7 51.84 -28.91 63.87
CA ALA A 7 50.91 -29.62 64.76
C ALA A 7 49.56 -28.85 64.93
N ILE A 8 48.35 -29.43 64.89
CA ILE A 8 47.89 -30.85 64.95
C ILE A 8 46.41 -30.91 64.41
N VAL A 9 46.00 -31.80 63.47
CA VAL A 9 45.21 -33.08 63.63
C VAL A 9 43.67 -33.04 63.35
N ILE A 10 43.13 -34.09 62.65
CA ILE A 10 41.71 -34.57 62.56
C ILE A 10 40.64 -33.63 61.92
N LEU A 11 39.51 -34.06 61.32
CA LEU A 11 39.10 -35.23 60.48
C LEU A 11 37.69 -34.90 59.87
N PHE A 12 37.17 -35.75 58.97
CA PHE A 12 35.82 -35.77 58.37
C PHE A 12 34.63 -35.30 59.26
N SER A 13 33.74 -34.47 58.70
CA SER A 13 32.27 -34.51 58.90
C SER A 13 31.52 -33.65 57.87
N ILE A 14 30.22 -33.91 57.69
CA ILE A 14 29.38 -33.42 56.57
C ILE A 14 28.23 -32.55 57.11
N LEU A 15 27.84 -31.49 56.39
CA LEU A 15 26.45 -31.00 56.16
C LEU A 15 26.55 -29.85 55.12
N LEU A 16 26.08 -30.00 53.87
CA LEU A 16 24.69 -29.93 53.39
C LEU A 16 24.10 -28.50 53.42
N GLY A 17 24.10 -27.82 52.27
CA GLY A 17 23.43 -26.54 52.09
C GLY A 17 23.54 -25.99 50.66
N ALA A 18 22.40 -25.89 49.96
CA ALA A 18 22.23 -25.45 48.56
C ALA A 18 22.92 -26.34 47.48
N ALA A 19 22.29 -26.70 46.36
CA ALA A 19 20.88 -26.51 45.96
C ALA A 19 20.35 -27.75 45.26
N LEU A 20 19.18 -28.24 45.70
CA LEU A 20 18.32 -29.14 44.92
C LEU A 20 17.30 -28.26 44.18
N ALA A 21 17.62 -27.88 42.94
CA ALA A 21 16.72 -27.20 42.02
C ALA A 21 16.96 -27.72 40.61
N SER A 22 15.91 -28.26 39.97
CA SER A 22 15.92 -28.96 38.66
C SER A 22 16.99 -30.06 38.51
N GLY A 23 16.56 -31.33 38.49
CA GLY A 23 17.44 -32.49 38.26
C GLY A 23 17.91 -32.68 36.81
N GLN A 24 18.25 -31.60 36.12
CA GLN A 24 18.92 -31.65 34.82
C GLN A 24 20.44 -31.69 35.04
N SER A 25 21.15 -32.41 34.18
CA SER A 25 22.61 -32.28 34.09
C SER A 25 22.99 -30.84 33.75
N PRO A 26 24.18 -30.35 34.16
CA PRO A 26 24.71 -29.11 33.61
C PRO A 26 24.74 -29.22 32.08
N PRO A 27 24.30 -28.19 31.33
CA PRO A 27 24.19 -28.28 29.89
C PRO A 27 25.57 -28.50 29.27
N ILE A 28 25.61 -29.37 28.27
CA ILE A 28 26.85 -29.77 27.61
C ILE A 28 27.21 -28.70 26.56
N PRO A 29 28.49 -28.34 26.38
CA PRO A 29 28.90 -27.49 25.27
C PRO A 29 28.99 -28.31 23.96
N HIS A 30 28.14 -28.02 22.99
CA HIS A 30 28.10 -28.66 21.68
C HIS A 30 28.73 -27.78 20.61
N GLY A 31 29.68 -28.31 19.83
CA GLY A 31 30.23 -27.61 18.68
C GLY A 31 29.26 -27.67 17.49
N ILE A 32 29.02 -26.54 16.82
CA ILE A 32 28.20 -26.48 15.61
C ILE A 32 28.93 -25.69 14.53
N ASP A 33 29.12 -26.28 13.35
CA ASP A 33 29.65 -25.60 12.17
C ASP A 33 28.84 -25.83 10.89
N GLY A 34 29.09 -24.98 9.90
CA GLY A 34 28.46 -25.05 8.59
C GLY A 34 28.97 -23.97 7.64
N ILE A 35 28.43 -24.00 6.42
CA ILE A 35 28.69 -23.02 5.38
C ILE A 35 27.38 -22.36 4.97
N ILE A 36 27.40 -21.03 4.86
CA ILE A 36 26.30 -20.22 4.34
C ILE A 36 26.61 -19.90 2.87
N TYR A 37 25.68 -20.24 1.97
CA TYR A 37 25.77 -20.07 0.53
C TYR A 37 24.83 -18.96 0.02
N THR A 38 25.11 -18.42 -1.17
CA THR A 38 24.29 -17.40 -1.85
C THR A 38 23.06 -18.00 -2.52
N ALA A 39 21.98 -17.21 -2.66
CA ALA A 39 20.79 -17.56 -3.44
C ALA A 39 21.11 -17.79 -4.93
N GLU A 40 21.88 -16.83 -5.50
CA GLU A 40 22.21 -16.72 -6.92
C GLU A 40 23.00 -17.93 -7.45
N GLU A 41 23.94 -18.43 -6.64
CA GLU A 41 24.83 -19.54 -6.98
C GLU A 41 24.92 -20.49 -5.76
N PRO A 42 24.21 -21.63 -5.74
CA PRO A 42 24.22 -22.55 -4.59
C PRO A 42 25.58 -23.18 -4.26
N SER A 43 26.57 -23.09 -5.15
CA SER A 43 27.97 -23.49 -4.92
C SER A 43 28.85 -22.39 -4.33
N ARG A 44 28.38 -21.14 -4.32
CA ARG A 44 29.14 -19.96 -3.92
C ARG A 44 28.82 -19.57 -2.48
N GLN A 45 29.86 -19.37 -1.70
CA GLN A 45 29.75 -19.05 -0.27
C GLN A 45 29.53 -17.54 -0.10
N VAL A 46 28.73 -17.13 0.89
CA VAL A 46 28.49 -15.71 1.18
C VAL A 46 29.77 -15.01 1.64
N PRO A 47 29.92 -13.67 1.52
CA PRO A 47 31.10 -12.96 2.00
C PRO A 47 31.45 -13.25 3.47
N ALA A 48 32.69 -12.92 3.86
CA ALA A 48 33.02 -12.80 5.28
C ALA A 48 32.27 -11.59 5.88
N GLY A 49 31.84 -11.69 7.14
CA GLY A 49 31.09 -10.64 7.84
C GLY A 49 29.55 -10.73 7.73
N THR A 50 29.00 -11.71 7.00
CA THR A 50 27.56 -12.02 6.97
C THR A 50 27.08 -12.48 8.34
N SER A 51 25.94 -11.98 8.80
CA SER A 51 25.43 -12.21 10.15
C SER A 51 24.73 -13.57 10.28
N PHE A 52 24.85 -14.19 11.45
CA PHE A 52 24.05 -15.37 11.81
C PHE A 52 23.71 -15.41 13.30
N ILE A 53 22.71 -16.20 13.65
CA ILE A 53 22.28 -16.53 15.00
C ILE A 53 21.91 -18.01 15.09
N ILE A 54 22.28 -18.67 16.19
CA ILE A 54 21.73 -19.98 16.58
C ILE A 54 20.93 -19.76 17.86
N ASN A 55 19.64 -20.10 17.84
CA ASN A 55 18.75 -20.09 19.00
C ASN A 55 18.45 -21.53 19.40
N ASN A 56 18.73 -21.92 20.64
CA ASN A 56 18.16 -23.12 21.25
C ASN A 56 16.74 -22.78 21.72
N THR A 57 15.72 -23.32 21.05
CA THR A 57 14.32 -22.94 21.32
C THR A 57 13.75 -23.63 22.55
N ALA A 58 14.41 -24.66 23.08
CA ALA A 58 14.04 -25.31 24.34
C ALA A 58 14.54 -24.54 25.57
N THR A 59 15.73 -23.91 25.48
CA THR A 59 16.35 -23.20 26.61
C THR A 59 16.33 -21.67 26.49
N GLY A 60 16.02 -21.11 25.32
CA GLY A 60 16.10 -19.67 25.03
C GLY A 60 17.53 -19.11 24.92
N LYS A 61 18.56 -19.94 25.13
CA LYS A 61 19.96 -19.55 24.89
C LYS A 61 20.20 -19.32 23.40
N HIS A 62 21.03 -18.33 23.09
CA HIS A 62 21.39 -18.04 21.70
C HIS A 62 22.84 -17.56 21.58
N ILE A 63 23.38 -17.71 20.38
CA ILE A 63 24.70 -17.19 20.00
C ILE A 63 24.57 -16.48 18.66
N GLN A 64 25.03 -15.23 18.61
CA GLN A 64 25.14 -14.44 17.40
C GLN A 64 26.61 -14.40 16.94
N GLY A 65 26.82 -14.33 15.62
CA GLY A 65 28.15 -14.29 15.05
C GLY A 65 28.19 -13.75 13.62
N LYS A 66 29.38 -13.77 13.04
CA LYS A 66 29.63 -13.40 11.64
C LYS A 66 30.53 -14.41 10.95
N THR A 67 30.35 -14.58 9.64
CA THR A 67 31.10 -15.54 8.83
C THR A 67 32.58 -15.17 8.71
N GLY A 68 33.44 -16.18 8.82
CA GLY A 68 34.85 -16.13 8.41
C GLY A 68 35.86 -15.52 9.40
N GLN A 69 37.06 -16.09 9.36
CA GLN A 69 38.34 -15.43 9.69
C GLN A 69 39.29 -15.77 8.53
N GLY A 70 39.92 -14.75 7.92
CA GLY A 70 40.69 -14.94 6.69
C GLY A 70 39.82 -15.14 5.43
N PRO A 71 40.40 -15.60 4.30
CA PRO A 71 39.75 -15.60 2.98
C PRO A 71 38.67 -16.68 2.78
N LEU A 72 38.32 -17.45 3.82
CA LEU A 72 37.26 -18.46 3.76
C LEU A 72 35.89 -17.81 4.01
N THR A 73 35.36 -17.22 2.93
CA THR A 73 34.00 -16.67 2.82
C THR A 73 32.93 -17.68 3.28
N GLY A 74 31.96 -17.25 4.07
CA GLY A 74 30.71 -17.97 4.34
C GLY A 74 30.75 -19.08 5.40
N ARG A 75 31.92 -19.48 5.90
CA ARG A 75 32.04 -20.43 7.02
C ARG A 75 31.59 -19.83 8.36
N TYR A 76 30.90 -20.62 9.17
CA TYR A 76 30.65 -20.33 10.58
C TYR A 76 30.99 -21.53 11.46
N SER A 77 31.35 -21.26 12.72
CA SER A 77 31.51 -22.27 13.77
C SER A 77 31.31 -21.62 15.14
N VAL A 78 30.54 -22.26 16.03
CA VAL A 78 30.25 -21.81 17.39
C VAL A 78 30.18 -23.00 18.35
N VAL A 79 30.18 -22.73 19.67
CA VAL A 79 29.92 -23.74 20.71
C VAL A 79 28.72 -23.27 21.53
N ILE A 80 27.61 -24.03 21.53
CA ILE A 80 26.36 -23.70 22.23
C ILE A 80 26.07 -24.68 23.36
N ASP A 81 25.60 -24.17 24.49
CA ASP A 81 25.10 -24.99 25.60
C ASP A 81 23.73 -25.59 25.26
N GLY A 82 23.56 -26.90 25.49
CA GLY A 82 22.27 -27.59 25.31
C GLY A 82 22.22 -28.98 25.92
N ASN A 83 21.18 -29.72 25.54
CA ASN A 83 21.05 -31.16 25.71
C ASN A 83 20.77 -31.81 24.34
N ASP A 84 21.16 -33.06 24.17
CA ASP A 84 20.71 -33.85 23.01
C ASP A 84 19.17 -33.93 22.99
N GLY A 85 18.58 -33.67 21.83
CA GLY A 85 17.13 -33.52 21.64
C GLY A 85 16.60 -32.08 21.70
N ASP A 86 17.39 -31.08 22.11
CA ASP A 86 16.99 -29.68 22.03
C ASP A 86 16.78 -29.24 20.57
N LEU A 87 15.68 -28.56 20.26
CA LEU A 87 15.47 -27.97 18.94
C LEU A 87 16.26 -26.67 18.79
N LEU A 88 17.05 -26.56 17.72
CA LEU A 88 17.79 -25.36 17.36
C LEU A 88 17.18 -24.71 16.11
N ALA A 89 17.06 -23.38 16.13
CA ALA A 89 16.76 -22.55 14.97
C ALA A 89 17.98 -21.72 14.60
N ILE A 90 18.60 -22.04 13.46
CA ILE A 90 19.76 -21.34 12.90
C ILE A 90 19.26 -20.37 11.85
N ARG A 91 19.53 -19.07 11.99
CA ARG A 91 19.17 -18.03 11.01
C ARG A 91 20.40 -17.27 10.56
N ALA A 92 20.54 -17.01 9.26
CA ALA A 92 21.62 -16.21 8.67
C ALA A 92 21.04 -15.15 7.73
N TRP A 93 21.66 -13.97 7.65
CA TRP A 93 21.14 -12.85 6.85
C TRP A 93 22.22 -11.83 6.44
N ASN A 94 21.93 -11.09 5.37
CA ASN A 94 22.64 -9.88 4.96
C ASN A 94 21.65 -8.69 4.80
N GLN A 95 21.81 -7.81 3.80
CA GLN A 95 20.90 -6.68 3.54
C GLN A 95 19.78 -6.98 2.54
N LEU A 96 19.80 -8.14 1.87
CA LEU A 96 18.92 -8.51 0.75
C LEU A 96 18.40 -9.96 0.85
N TYR A 97 19.09 -10.80 1.63
CA TYR A 97 18.89 -12.24 1.64
C TYR A 97 18.93 -12.79 3.08
N GLU A 98 18.05 -13.75 3.38
CA GLU A 98 18.05 -14.49 4.64
C GLU A 98 17.79 -15.99 4.48
N ALA A 99 18.06 -16.77 5.52
CA ALA A 99 17.56 -18.13 5.64
C ALA A 99 17.42 -18.55 7.10
N THR A 100 16.43 -19.40 7.39
CA THR A 100 16.28 -20.10 8.66
C THR A 100 16.25 -21.61 8.43
N LYS A 101 16.95 -22.36 9.28
CA LYS A 101 17.02 -23.83 9.26
C LYS A 101 16.85 -24.36 10.68
N SER A 102 15.89 -25.26 10.87
CA SER A 102 15.71 -25.98 12.13
C SER A 102 16.43 -27.32 12.12
N VAL A 103 17.11 -27.65 13.22
CA VAL A 103 17.81 -28.93 13.43
C VAL A 103 17.65 -29.38 14.88
N VAL A 104 17.61 -30.68 15.14
CA VAL A 104 17.70 -31.23 16.50
C VAL A 104 19.17 -31.31 16.90
N LEU A 105 19.48 -30.95 18.15
CA LEU A 105 20.81 -31.06 18.72
C LEU A 105 21.16 -32.53 19.00
N GLU A 106 22.23 -33.02 18.36
CA GLU A 106 22.76 -34.37 18.57
C GLU A 106 24.30 -34.31 18.56
N GLY A 107 24.93 -34.32 19.74
CA GLY A 107 26.38 -34.21 19.91
C GLY A 107 26.96 -32.93 19.31
N SER A 108 28.19 -32.98 18.81
CA SER A 108 28.76 -31.90 17.99
C SER A 108 28.36 -32.10 16.53
N MET A 109 27.83 -31.04 15.91
CA MET A 109 27.17 -31.08 14.61
C MET A 109 28.00 -30.35 13.54
N HIS A 110 28.33 -31.05 12.47
CA HIS A 110 29.23 -30.54 11.43
C HIS A 110 28.50 -30.39 10.08
N GLY A 111 28.90 -29.39 9.28
CA GLY A 111 28.37 -29.20 7.92
C GLY A 111 26.90 -28.80 7.85
N ILE A 112 26.37 -28.10 8.85
CA ILE A 112 24.98 -27.64 8.90
C ILE A 112 24.80 -26.44 7.96
N ASN A 113 24.77 -26.71 6.66
CA ASN A 113 24.77 -25.66 5.64
C ASN A 113 23.41 -24.94 5.54
N LEU A 114 23.47 -23.64 5.29
CA LEU A 114 22.33 -22.79 4.93
C LEU A 114 22.55 -22.22 3.53
N TYR A 115 21.47 -22.02 2.78
CA TYR A 115 21.48 -21.27 1.53
C TYR A 115 20.64 -20.04 1.82
N LEU A 116 21.22 -18.84 1.76
CA LEU A 116 20.41 -17.63 1.86
C LEU A 116 19.44 -17.62 0.68
N MET A 117 18.18 -17.38 0.95
CA MET A 117 17.13 -17.12 -0.04
C MET A 117 16.94 -15.60 -0.12
N THR A 118 16.28 -15.11 -1.16
CA THR A 118 15.73 -13.74 -1.15
C THR A 118 14.84 -13.58 0.08
N GLU A 119 15.00 -12.49 0.84
CA GLU A 119 13.81 -11.98 1.54
C GLU A 119 12.78 -11.69 0.45
N SER A 120 11.54 -12.16 0.61
CA SER A 120 10.48 -11.96 -0.40
C SER A 120 9.94 -10.53 -0.32
N GLY A 121 10.80 -9.57 -0.63
CA GLY A 121 10.50 -8.15 -0.69
C GLY A 121 9.81 -7.80 -2.00
N ASN A 122 8.49 -7.98 -2.05
CA ASN A 122 7.66 -7.61 -3.19
C ASN A 122 7.86 -6.13 -3.58
N SER A 123 8.18 -5.89 -4.84
CA SER A 123 8.39 -4.57 -5.42
C SER A 123 7.10 -4.03 -6.04
N ASN A 124 6.29 -3.28 -5.27
CA ASN A 124 5.01 -2.72 -5.73
C ASN A 124 5.06 -2.17 -7.17
N PRO A 125 4.03 -2.40 -8.00
CA PRO A 125 4.01 -1.98 -9.39
C PRO A 125 4.11 -0.47 -9.54
N VAL A 126 4.63 -0.01 -10.68
CA VAL A 126 4.76 1.41 -11.01
C VAL A 126 3.91 1.73 -12.24
N ILE A 127 2.97 2.66 -12.10
CA ILE A 127 2.17 3.17 -13.23
C ILE A 127 3.05 4.12 -14.06
N VAL A 128 3.28 3.77 -15.33
CA VAL A 128 4.20 4.49 -16.25
C VAL A 128 3.47 5.24 -17.37
N SER A 129 2.14 5.14 -17.46
CA SER A 129 1.31 5.91 -18.38
C SER A 129 0.80 7.22 -17.77
N ASN A 130 0.43 8.19 -18.62
CA ASN A 130 -0.25 9.41 -18.21
C ASN A 130 -1.66 9.51 -18.84
N PRO A 131 -2.68 9.95 -18.09
CA PRO A 131 -4.04 10.10 -18.59
C PRO A 131 -4.21 11.34 -19.46
N ASN A 132 -5.17 11.29 -20.39
CA ASN A 132 -5.70 12.50 -21.01
C ASN A 132 -6.55 13.24 -19.97
N VAL A 133 -6.17 14.48 -19.60
CA VAL A 133 -6.89 15.27 -18.59
C VAL A 133 -8.04 16.12 -19.17
N THR A 134 -8.41 15.88 -20.42
CA THR A 134 -9.52 16.55 -21.12
C THR A 134 -10.44 15.54 -21.80
N ALA A 135 -11.72 15.89 -21.90
CA ALA A 135 -12.75 15.15 -22.63
C ALA A 135 -13.85 16.10 -23.13
N THR A 136 -14.81 15.58 -23.92
CA THR A 136 -15.91 16.37 -24.47
C THR A 136 -17.24 15.64 -24.26
N VAL A 137 -18.30 16.38 -23.88
CA VAL A 137 -19.64 15.83 -23.64
C VAL A 137 -20.12 14.98 -24.82
N ASN A 138 -20.63 13.79 -24.50
CA ASN A 138 -21.12 12.75 -25.43
C ASN A 138 -20.07 12.21 -26.43
N ILE A 139 -18.76 12.45 -26.20
CA ILE A 139 -17.67 11.83 -26.96
C ILE A 139 -16.98 10.78 -26.08
N ALA A 140 -16.69 9.61 -26.63
CA ALA A 140 -16.06 8.52 -25.88
C ALA A 140 -14.61 8.88 -25.49
N TYR A 141 -14.33 8.79 -24.19
CA TYR A 141 -13.02 8.94 -23.58
C TYR A 141 -12.34 7.57 -23.42
N TYR A 142 -11.04 7.53 -23.70
CA TYR A 142 -10.19 6.34 -23.58
C TYR A 142 -8.88 6.69 -22.89
N TYR A 143 -8.45 5.85 -21.95
CA TYR A 143 -7.12 5.90 -21.37
C TYR A 143 -6.58 4.49 -21.13
N LYS A 144 -5.44 4.16 -21.74
CA LYS A 144 -4.74 2.90 -21.51
C LYS A 144 -3.76 3.05 -20.35
N VAL A 145 -4.14 2.51 -19.19
CA VAL A 145 -3.22 2.35 -18.06
C VAL A 145 -2.13 1.38 -18.48
N SER A 146 -0.88 1.77 -18.26
CA SER A 146 0.30 0.94 -18.43
C SER A 146 1.11 0.99 -17.14
N ALA A 147 1.48 -0.17 -16.63
CA ALA A 147 2.27 -0.32 -15.42
C ALA A 147 3.38 -1.35 -15.66
N GLN A 148 4.41 -1.29 -14.83
CA GLN A 148 5.52 -2.22 -14.80
C GLN A 148 5.66 -2.78 -13.40
N ASP A 149 6.11 -4.02 -13.33
CA ASP A 149 6.45 -4.73 -12.10
C ASP A 149 7.92 -5.12 -12.17
N ALA A 150 8.65 -5.09 -11.04
CA ALA A 150 10.08 -5.38 -11.04
C ALA A 150 10.37 -6.88 -10.82
N ASP A 151 9.49 -7.59 -10.12
CA ASP A 151 9.59 -9.02 -9.84
C ASP A 151 8.91 -9.84 -10.96
N GLY A 152 8.01 -9.21 -11.70
CA GLY A 152 7.32 -9.74 -12.90
C GLY A 152 5.91 -10.24 -12.63
N ASP A 153 5.30 -9.83 -11.52
CA ASP A 153 4.02 -10.35 -11.05
C ASP A 153 2.81 -9.92 -11.90
N ALA A 154 1.71 -10.68 -11.77
CA ALA A 154 0.54 -10.58 -12.64
C ALA A 154 -0.39 -9.42 -12.24
N LEU A 155 -0.25 -8.29 -12.93
CA LEU A 155 -0.95 -7.06 -12.59
C LEU A 155 -2.47 -7.07 -12.83
N THR A 156 -3.20 -6.61 -11.82
CA THR A 156 -4.64 -6.35 -11.84
C THR A 156 -4.92 -4.84 -11.87
N TYR A 157 -6.03 -4.43 -12.48
CA TYR A 157 -6.38 -3.03 -12.72
C TYR A 157 -7.78 -2.71 -12.18
N GLN A 158 -7.92 -1.64 -11.38
CA GLN A 158 -9.22 -1.21 -10.85
C GLN A 158 -9.38 0.31 -10.80
N LEU A 159 -10.64 0.76 -10.69
CA LEU A 159 -11.01 2.15 -10.44
C LEU A 159 -11.32 2.32 -8.94
N GLY A 160 -10.72 3.34 -8.33
CA GLY A 160 -11.09 3.83 -7.00
C GLY A 160 -12.22 4.85 -7.10
N GLN A 161 -11.89 6.14 -6.95
CA GLN A 161 -12.83 7.21 -7.30
C GLN A 161 -13.00 7.26 -8.84
N ALA A 162 -14.24 7.32 -9.32
CA ALA A 162 -14.54 7.49 -10.75
C ALA A 162 -15.93 8.12 -10.95
N PRO A 163 -16.17 8.83 -12.07
CA PRO A 163 -17.51 9.30 -12.44
C PRO A 163 -18.42 8.15 -12.88
N THR A 164 -19.73 8.34 -12.70
CA THR A 164 -20.76 7.38 -13.12
C THR A 164 -20.58 6.96 -14.59
N GLY A 165 -20.61 5.65 -14.84
CA GLY A 165 -20.47 5.07 -16.17
C GLY A 165 -19.04 4.96 -16.69
N MET A 166 -18.01 5.38 -15.94
CA MET A 166 -16.63 5.03 -16.26
C MET A 166 -16.35 3.58 -15.87
N GLN A 167 -15.61 2.85 -16.71
CA GLN A 167 -15.25 1.45 -16.53
C GLN A 167 -13.77 1.23 -16.86
N ILE A 168 -13.17 0.17 -16.33
CA ILE A 168 -11.82 -0.30 -16.69
C ILE A 168 -11.88 -1.80 -17.00
N ASP A 169 -11.19 -2.26 -18.03
CA ASP A 169 -11.06 -3.69 -18.34
C ASP A 169 -9.89 -4.36 -17.59
N ALA A 170 -9.84 -5.70 -17.64
CA ALA A 170 -8.77 -6.49 -17.03
C ALA A 170 -7.39 -6.30 -17.68
N GLN A 171 -7.30 -5.50 -18.75
CA GLN A 171 -6.06 -5.10 -19.39
C GLN A 171 -5.70 -3.63 -19.06
N GLY A 172 -6.48 -2.92 -18.24
CA GLY A 172 -6.24 -1.53 -17.88
C GLY A 172 -6.70 -0.49 -18.90
N LEU A 173 -7.58 -0.82 -19.85
CA LEU A 173 -8.24 0.18 -20.68
C LEU A 173 -9.41 0.81 -19.94
N VAL A 174 -9.27 2.07 -19.53
CA VAL A 174 -10.35 2.91 -19.03
C VAL A 174 -11.19 3.42 -20.20
N THR A 175 -12.52 3.30 -20.08
CA THR A 175 -13.51 3.81 -21.03
C THR A 175 -14.58 4.61 -20.31
N TRP A 176 -15.08 5.67 -20.94
CA TRP A 176 -16.15 6.51 -20.39
C TRP A 176 -16.85 7.33 -21.49
N VAL A 177 -18.10 7.76 -21.24
CA VAL A 177 -18.78 8.78 -22.04
C VAL A 177 -19.35 9.83 -21.07
N PRO A 178 -18.80 11.06 -21.02
CA PRO A 178 -19.29 12.09 -20.11
C PRO A 178 -20.61 12.70 -20.60
N GLY A 179 -21.65 12.67 -19.76
CA GLY A 179 -22.95 13.27 -20.07
C GLY A 179 -23.07 14.78 -19.82
N GLN A 180 -22.11 15.39 -19.13
CA GLN A 180 -22.15 16.81 -18.72
C GLN A 180 -20.73 17.41 -18.65
N ALA A 181 -20.61 18.72 -18.89
CA ALA A 181 -19.37 19.47 -18.74
C ALA A 181 -19.06 19.75 -17.26
N GLY A 182 -17.78 19.72 -16.89
CA GLY A 182 -17.33 19.85 -15.49
C GLY A 182 -15.99 19.16 -15.22
N SER A 183 -15.55 19.17 -13.97
CA SER A 183 -14.31 18.53 -13.52
C SER A 183 -14.60 17.26 -12.75
N TYR A 184 -13.97 16.15 -13.14
CA TYR A 184 -14.24 14.82 -12.58
C TYR A 184 -12.95 14.17 -12.08
N SER A 185 -12.86 13.94 -10.77
CA SER A 185 -11.74 13.22 -10.16
C SER A 185 -11.80 11.73 -10.50
N VAL A 186 -10.65 11.16 -10.84
CA VAL A 186 -10.45 9.75 -11.15
C VAL A 186 -9.23 9.23 -10.41
N THR A 187 -9.33 8.06 -9.78
CA THR A 187 -8.20 7.30 -9.25
C THR A 187 -8.18 5.93 -9.92
N VAL A 188 -7.06 5.60 -10.55
CA VAL A 188 -6.74 4.24 -11.00
C VAL A 188 -5.84 3.59 -9.95
N GLU A 189 -6.04 2.30 -9.70
CA GLU A 189 -5.16 1.47 -8.88
C GLU A 189 -4.70 0.24 -9.68
N VAL A 190 -3.44 -0.16 -9.45
CA VAL A 190 -2.82 -1.36 -10.02
C VAL A 190 -2.18 -2.16 -8.90
N SER A 191 -2.42 -3.47 -8.86
CA SER A 191 -1.91 -4.37 -7.81
C SER A 191 -1.36 -5.67 -8.39
N ASP A 192 -0.24 -6.12 -7.82
CA ASP A 192 0.45 -7.40 -8.02
C ASP A 192 -0.17 -8.56 -7.19
N GLY A 193 -1.05 -8.24 -6.22
CA GLY A 193 -1.63 -9.18 -5.26
C GLY A 193 -1.05 -9.12 -3.83
N GLN A 194 0.05 -8.37 -3.62
CA GLN A 194 0.77 -8.20 -2.35
C GLN A 194 0.89 -6.72 -1.94
N GLY A 195 1.11 -5.82 -2.90
CA GLY A 195 1.13 -4.37 -2.81
C GLY A 195 0.29 -3.69 -3.92
N SER A 196 0.40 -2.37 -4.04
CA SER A 196 -0.26 -1.60 -5.11
C SER A 196 0.41 -0.25 -5.38
N ALA A 197 0.03 0.36 -6.51
CA ALA A 197 0.23 1.77 -6.78
C ALA A 197 -1.04 2.43 -7.31
N GLN A 198 -1.19 3.73 -7.04
CA GLN A 198 -2.36 4.51 -7.39
C GLN A 198 -1.98 5.75 -8.18
N GLN A 199 -2.82 6.13 -9.16
CA GLN A 199 -2.69 7.34 -9.95
C GLN A 199 -4.01 8.11 -9.88
N ALA A 200 -3.99 9.26 -9.19
CA ALA A 200 -5.11 10.18 -9.10
C ALA A 200 -4.95 11.35 -10.08
N PHE A 201 -6.04 11.73 -10.75
CA PHE A 201 -6.09 12.82 -11.73
C PHE A 201 -7.50 13.44 -11.81
N ILE A 202 -7.63 14.54 -12.55
CA ILE A 202 -8.91 15.20 -12.82
C ILE A 202 -9.08 15.30 -14.34
N ILE A 203 -10.23 14.88 -14.85
CA ILE A 203 -10.63 15.11 -16.25
C ILE A 203 -11.50 16.36 -16.29
N SER A 204 -11.09 17.35 -17.09
CA SER A 204 -11.90 18.51 -17.45
C SER A 204 -12.72 18.19 -18.71
N VAL A 205 -14.04 18.04 -18.54
CA VAL A 205 -14.97 17.84 -19.65
C VAL A 205 -15.48 19.19 -20.15
N SER A 206 -15.23 19.51 -21.41
CA SER A 206 -15.87 20.64 -22.11
C SER A 206 -17.19 20.22 -22.75
N GLY A 207 -18.06 21.18 -23.02
CA GLY A 207 -19.12 21.03 -24.02
C GLY A 207 -18.54 20.82 -25.43
N LYS A 208 -19.40 20.47 -26.39
CA LYS A 208 -18.98 20.26 -27.77
C LYS A 208 -18.77 21.61 -28.48
N PRO A 209 -17.61 21.86 -29.12
CA PRO A 209 -17.35 23.10 -29.84
C PRO A 209 -18.45 23.44 -30.86
N GLY A 210 -18.89 24.71 -30.85
CA GLY A 210 -19.97 25.22 -31.69
C GLY A 210 -21.37 24.68 -31.37
N SER A 211 -21.59 24.00 -30.24
CA SER A 211 -22.92 23.52 -29.85
C SER A 211 -23.80 24.67 -29.36
N PRO A 212 -24.90 25.02 -30.06
CA PRO A 212 -25.71 26.18 -29.69
C PRO A 212 -26.40 25.97 -28.34
N ILE A 213 -26.41 27.01 -27.50
CA ILE A 213 -27.17 27.02 -26.24
C ILE A 213 -28.67 27.10 -26.56
N ALA A 214 -29.45 26.17 -26.03
CA ALA A 214 -30.90 26.11 -26.22
C ALA A 214 -31.63 25.74 -24.92
N PHE A 215 -32.71 26.47 -24.60
CA PHE A 215 -33.61 26.08 -23.50
C PHE A 215 -34.43 24.84 -23.89
N ILE A 216 -34.54 23.91 -22.94
CA ILE A 216 -35.32 22.67 -23.06
C ILE A 216 -36.52 22.63 -22.07
N SER A 217 -36.62 23.61 -21.17
CA SER A 217 -37.73 23.80 -20.24
C SER A 217 -38.80 24.76 -20.79
N VAL A 218 -40.07 24.51 -20.47
CA VAL A 218 -41.20 25.39 -20.84
C VAL A 218 -41.57 26.29 -19.64
N PRO A 219 -41.59 27.63 -19.78
CA PRO A 219 -41.94 28.54 -18.70
C PRO A 219 -43.37 28.36 -18.16
N VAL A 220 -43.52 28.45 -16.84
CA VAL A 220 -44.83 28.61 -16.20
C VAL A 220 -45.28 30.05 -16.37
N THR A 221 -46.35 30.29 -17.15
CA THR A 221 -46.80 31.63 -17.55
C THR A 221 -47.90 32.23 -16.68
N GLN A 222 -48.30 31.54 -15.60
CA GLN A 222 -49.31 32.01 -14.65
C GLN A 222 -48.77 31.98 -13.22
N ALA A 223 -49.11 33.00 -12.44
CA ALA A 223 -48.76 33.14 -11.03
C ALA A 223 -49.94 33.76 -10.25
N ARG A 224 -50.07 33.46 -8.95
CA ARG A 224 -51.11 34.03 -8.09
C ARG A 224 -50.52 35.09 -7.16
N VAL A 225 -51.18 36.25 -7.06
CA VAL A 225 -50.79 37.35 -6.17
C VAL A 225 -50.63 36.85 -4.73
N GLY A 226 -49.54 37.22 -4.07
CA GLY A 226 -49.19 36.82 -2.70
C GLY A 226 -48.74 35.36 -2.54
N HIS A 227 -48.59 34.59 -3.62
CA HIS A 227 -48.21 33.17 -3.55
C HIS A 227 -46.85 32.93 -4.21
N PRO A 228 -46.02 32.00 -3.69
CA PRO A 228 -44.77 31.63 -4.34
C PRO A 228 -44.97 31.10 -5.76
N TYR A 229 -44.29 31.73 -6.70
CA TYR A 229 -44.04 31.25 -8.06
C TYR A 229 -42.68 30.56 -8.10
N SER A 230 -42.61 29.43 -8.80
CA SER A 230 -41.39 28.67 -9.03
C SER A 230 -41.36 28.14 -10.46
N TYR A 231 -40.21 28.27 -11.13
CA TYR A 231 -39.98 27.70 -12.45
C TYR A 231 -38.53 27.23 -12.57
N GLN A 232 -38.35 25.97 -12.94
CA GLN A 232 -37.03 25.39 -13.18
C GLN A 232 -36.61 25.65 -14.63
N ALA A 233 -35.77 26.66 -14.86
CA ALA A 233 -35.15 26.85 -16.17
C ALA A 233 -34.10 25.76 -16.41
N SER A 234 -34.02 25.25 -17.63
CA SER A 234 -33.05 24.24 -18.05
C SER A 234 -32.67 24.46 -19.51
N ALA A 235 -31.37 24.47 -19.77
CA ALA A 235 -30.78 24.61 -21.09
C ALA A 235 -29.70 23.54 -21.34
N THR A 236 -29.36 23.34 -22.61
CA THR A 236 -28.33 22.43 -23.09
C THR A 236 -27.49 23.09 -24.18
N GLY A 237 -26.39 22.45 -24.58
CA GLY A 237 -25.37 23.04 -25.46
C GLY A 237 -24.36 23.89 -24.70
N GLY A 238 -23.63 24.75 -25.44
CA GLY A 238 -22.47 25.48 -24.95
C GLY A 238 -21.19 24.64 -24.93
N GLU A 239 -20.07 25.31 -24.66
CA GLU A 239 -18.72 24.75 -24.56
C GLU A 239 -18.23 24.62 -23.10
N ALA A 240 -18.92 25.25 -22.14
CA ALA A 240 -18.65 25.16 -20.71
C ALA A 240 -19.96 25.01 -19.88
N ALA A 241 -19.85 25.06 -18.55
CA ALA A 241 -21.00 24.94 -17.65
C ALA A 241 -21.92 26.18 -17.74
N LEU A 242 -23.21 25.96 -17.96
CA LEU A 242 -24.18 27.04 -18.16
C LEU A 242 -24.51 27.80 -16.87
N ALA A 243 -24.34 29.12 -16.90
CA ALA A 243 -24.84 30.07 -15.92
C ALA A 243 -26.13 30.74 -16.42
N TYR A 244 -27.09 30.91 -15.51
CA TYR A 244 -28.41 31.50 -15.78
C TYR A 244 -28.54 32.91 -15.18
N SER A 245 -29.19 33.83 -15.88
CA SER A 245 -29.46 35.19 -15.37
C SER A 245 -30.77 35.78 -15.90
N LEU A 246 -31.33 36.75 -15.18
CA LEU A 246 -32.50 37.51 -15.61
C LEU A 246 -32.05 38.72 -16.45
N ILE A 247 -32.47 38.76 -17.72
CA ILE A 247 -32.31 39.93 -18.60
C ILE A 247 -33.43 40.94 -18.32
N GLN A 248 -34.65 40.45 -18.07
CA GLN A 248 -35.81 41.24 -17.71
C GLN A 248 -36.63 40.45 -16.67
N SER A 249 -37.11 41.14 -15.63
CA SER A 249 -37.93 40.53 -14.59
C SER A 249 -38.77 41.57 -13.83
N PRO A 250 -39.88 41.18 -13.18
CA PRO A 250 -40.53 42.00 -12.16
C PRO A 250 -39.64 42.16 -10.91
N ALA A 251 -39.97 43.15 -10.08
CA ALA A 251 -39.31 43.35 -8.79
C ALA A 251 -39.50 42.12 -7.88
N GLY A 252 -38.43 41.75 -7.15
CA GLY A 252 -38.43 40.62 -6.23
C GLY A 252 -38.37 39.23 -6.88
N MET A 253 -38.25 39.12 -8.21
CA MET A 253 -37.94 37.86 -8.88
C MET A 253 -36.42 37.61 -8.85
N ALA A 254 -36.03 36.38 -8.57
CA ALA A 254 -34.64 35.93 -8.55
C ALA A 254 -34.47 34.65 -9.40
N ILE A 255 -33.23 34.36 -9.81
CA ILE A 255 -32.85 33.09 -10.42
C ILE A 255 -31.55 32.58 -9.76
N GLY A 256 -31.49 31.29 -9.46
CA GLY A 256 -30.25 30.66 -9.01
C GLY A 256 -29.28 30.50 -10.18
N ALA A 257 -28.14 31.20 -10.13
CA ALA A 257 -27.22 31.31 -11.27
C ALA A 257 -26.68 29.96 -11.79
N VAL A 258 -26.49 28.97 -10.92
CA VAL A 258 -26.07 27.61 -11.30
C VAL A 258 -27.27 26.66 -11.41
N SER A 259 -28.28 26.82 -10.55
CA SER A 259 -29.40 25.88 -10.48
C SER A 259 -30.50 26.13 -11.52
N GLY A 260 -30.56 27.31 -12.16
CA GLY A 260 -31.64 27.68 -13.08
C GLY A 260 -33.01 27.90 -12.41
N LEU A 261 -33.11 27.76 -11.08
CA LEU A 261 -34.37 27.88 -10.35
C LEU A 261 -34.80 29.35 -10.25
N VAL A 262 -35.88 29.72 -10.93
CA VAL A 262 -36.55 31.02 -10.82
C VAL A 262 -37.52 31.00 -9.64
N GLN A 263 -37.47 32.01 -8.78
CA GLN A 263 -38.36 32.18 -7.63
C GLN A 263 -38.90 33.60 -7.57
N TRP A 264 -40.18 33.75 -7.23
CA TRP A 264 -40.86 35.06 -7.12
C TRP A 264 -42.12 34.96 -6.26
N THR A 265 -42.63 36.10 -5.76
CA THR A 265 -43.97 36.21 -5.17
C THR A 265 -44.62 37.48 -5.73
N PRO A 266 -45.71 37.41 -6.52
CA PRO A 266 -46.29 38.60 -7.14
C PRO A 266 -46.97 39.50 -6.11
N SER A 267 -46.63 40.79 -6.08
CA SER A 267 -47.27 41.80 -5.21
C SER A 267 -48.51 42.44 -5.82
N GLY A 268 -48.76 42.25 -7.12
CA GLY A 268 -49.92 42.77 -7.84
C GLY A 268 -50.32 41.89 -9.02
N SER A 269 -51.47 42.21 -9.62
CA SER A 269 -51.95 41.59 -10.86
C SER A 269 -51.49 42.38 -12.09
N GLY A 270 -51.20 41.69 -13.19
CA GLY A 270 -50.78 42.29 -14.44
C GLY A 270 -50.07 41.29 -15.35
N ALA A 271 -49.70 41.72 -16.54
CA ALA A 271 -48.75 41.02 -17.39
C ALA A 271 -47.32 41.46 -17.02
N TYR A 272 -46.40 40.51 -16.90
CA TYR A 272 -45.01 40.76 -16.53
C TYR A 272 -44.09 40.09 -17.56
N ASN A 273 -43.30 40.88 -18.27
CA ASN A 273 -42.30 40.36 -19.19
C ASN A 273 -41.10 39.80 -18.39
N VAL A 274 -40.73 38.57 -18.69
CA VAL A 274 -39.57 37.88 -18.10
C VAL A 274 -38.70 37.34 -19.24
N ALA A 275 -37.41 37.61 -19.18
CA ALA A 275 -36.42 37.12 -20.13
C ALA A 275 -35.21 36.55 -19.37
N ILE A 276 -34.78 35.34 -19.72
CA ILE A 276 -33.71 34.60 -19.05
C ILE A 276 -32.58 34.36 -20.05
N LYS A 277 -31.33 34.63 -19.66
CA LYS A 277 -30.13 34.19 -20.39
C LYS A 277 -29.67 32.83 -19.84
N ALA A 278 -29.16 31.98 -20.72
CA ALA A 278 -28.17 30.96 -20.37
C ALA A 278 -26.87 31.31 -21.12
N SER A 279 -25.72 31.15 -20.45
CA SER A 279 -24.40 31.50 -20.97
C SER A 279 -23.35 30.51 -20.47
N ASP A 280 -22.41 30.12 -21.31
CA ASP A 280 -21.18 29.40 -20.95
C ASP A 280 -19.97 30.33 -20.74
N GLY A 281 -20.05 31.58 -21.22
CA GLY A 281 -19.17 32.71 -20.94
C GLY A 281 -19.86 34.06 -21.12
#